data_AF-A0AAW4MF47-F1
#
_entry.id   AF-A0AAW4MF47-F1
#
_cell.length_a   1.000
_cell.length_b   1.000
_cell.length_c   1.000
_cell.angle_alpha   90.00
_cell.angle_beta   90.00
_cell.angle_gamma   90.00
#
_symmetry.space_group_name_H-M   'P 1'
#
loop_
_entity.id
_entity.type
_entity.pdbx_description
1 polymer ?
#
loop_
_entity_poly.entity_id
_entity_poly.type
_entity_poly.pdbx_seq_one_letter_code
_entity_poly.pdbx_strand_id
1 'polypeptide(L)'
;KAAGLSDRRLGRRNRFSPSAKIALMVLKAYTGFSDRQLVEHLNGNIHYQIFCGIMIPPSLPITNFKIVSAIRNEIASRLDIDSFQELLASHWKPYLDNLHVCMTDATCYESHMRFPTDMKLLWESLEWLYRHICRHCRELGIRRPRNKYRNVAESYLSYCKKRKRRASRTRMLKRRMIKLLEKLLSQRDGIHSEYGALLRYTQDYHKRLSIIRKVLVQEKEMFEGRKVSDRIVSIDRHYVRPIVRGKE
;
A
#
# COMPACT_ATOMS: atom_id res chain seq x y z
N LYS A 1 31.16 10.19 17.83
CA LYS A 1 31.95 9.03 17.37
C LYS A 1 31.12 8.09 16.50
N ALA A 2 29.95 7.63 16.94
CA ALA A 2 29.08 6.75 16.14
C ALA A 2 28.58 7.36 14.81
N ALA A 3 28.36 8.67 14.74
CA ALA A 3 27.97 9.35 13.49
C ALA A 3 29.10 9.50 12.44
N GLY A 4 30.25 8.84 12.61
CA GLY A 4 31.38 8.90 11.66
C GLY A 4 32.06 10.28 11.49
N LEU A 5 31.71 11.25 12.34
CA LEU A 5 32.28 12.59 12.34
C LEU A 5 33.46 12.68 13.33
N SER A 6 34.56 13.27 12.87
CA SER A 6 35.76 13.54 13.66
C SER A 6 36.28 14.95 13.38
N ASP A 7 36.85 15.59 14.39
CA ASP A 7 37.57 16.85 14.19
C ASP A 7 38.82 16.62 13.34
N ARG A 8 39.01 17.48 12.33
CA ARG A 8 40.24 17.46 11.53
C ARG A 8 41.37 18.04 12.37
N ARG A 9 42.42 17.25 12.61
CA ARG A 9 43.62 17.67 13.36
C ARG A 9 44.55 18.59 12.55
N LEU A 10 44.41 18.63 11.22
CA LEU A 10 45.25 19.40 10.31
C LEU A 10 44.39 20.25 9.35
N GLY A 11 44.86 21.45 9.01
CA GLY A 11 44.20 22.40 8.11
C GLY A 11 43.33 23.45 8.80
N ARG A 12 42.57 24.23 8.01
CA ARG A 12 41.67 25.28 8.52
C ARG A 12 40.61 24.65 9.45
N ARG A 13 40.52 25.14 10.69
CA ARG A 13 39.51 24.70 11.65
C ARG A 13 38.11 24.87 11.06
N ASN A 14 37.33 23.79 11.08
CA ASN A 14 35.94 23.86 10.66
C ASN A 14 35.16 24.71 11.66
N ARG A 15 34.29 25.61 11.17
CA ARG A 15 33.44 26.44 12.04
C ARG A 15 32.41 25.61 12.81
N PHE A 16 32.05 24.43 12.29
CA PHE A 16 31.12 23.51 12.92
C PHE A 16 31.85 22.26 13.42
N SER A 17 31.79 22.03 14.74
CA SER A 17 32.21 20.78 15.36
C SER A 17 31.29 19.63 14.94
N PRO A 18 31.71 18.35 15.12
CA PRO A 18 30.86 17.19 14.91
C PRO A 18 29.50 17.28 15.60
N SER A 19 29.45 17.75 16.85
CA SER A 19 28.20 17.96 17.58
C SER A 19 27.37 19.09 16.97
N ALA A 20 28.00 20.20 16.58
CA ALA A 20 27.33 21.32 15.94
C ALA A 20 26.67 20.90 14.62
N LYS A 21 27.32 20.03 13.83
CA LYS A 21 26.77 19.51 12.58
C LYS A 21 25.49 18.69 12.81
N ILE A 22 25.47 17.85 13.83
CA ILE A 22 24.30 17.04 14.19
C ILE A 22 23.19 17.94 14.73
N ALA A 23 23.51 18.85 15.66
CA ALA A 23 22.57 19.81 16.22
C ALA A 23 21.93 20.69 15.12
N LEU A 24 22.72 21.12 14.14
CA LEU A 24 22.24 21.86 12.99
C LEU A 24 21.21 21.08 12.15
N MET A 25 21.40 19.76 11.97
CA MET A 25 20.43 18.91 11.27
C MET A 25 19.15 18.71 12.08
N VAL A 26 19.26 18.56 13.40
CA VAL A 26 18.10 18.50 14.30
C VAL A 26 17.31 19.81 14.23
N LEU A 27 17.99 20.95 14.30
CA LEU A 27 17.37 22.27 14.21
C LEU A 27 16.68 22.50 12.85
N LYS A 28 17.32 22.05 11.75
CA LYS A 28 16.74 22.11 10.39
C LYS A 28 15.45 21.30 10.27
N ALA A 29 15.38 20.14 10.94
CA ALA A 29 14.20 19.28 10.95
C ALA A 29 13.10 19.87 11.84
N TYR A 30 13.46 20.34 13.03
CA TYR A 30 12.52 20.93 14.01
C TYR A 30 11.83 22.20 13.50
N THR A 31 12.58 23.09 12.83
CA THR A 31 12.04 24.40 12.41
C THR A 31 11.35 24.38 11.05
N GLY A 32 11.61 23.38 10.20
CA GLY A 32 11.10 23.34 8.82
C GLY A 32 11.64 24.45 7.89
N PHE A 33 12.59 25.29 8.34
CA PHE A 33 13.10 26.43 7.56
C PHE A 33 13.86 26.02 6.31
N SER A 34 13.87 26.87 5.27
CA SER A 34 14.80 26.68 4.15
C SER A 34 16.26 26.82 4.60
N ASP A 35 17.21 26.26 3.84
CA ASP A 35 18.65 26.35 4.19
C ASP A 35 19.13 27.82 4.34
N ARG A 36 18.55 28.75 3.55
CA ARG A 36 18.83 30.19 3.63
C ARG A 36 18.29 30.81 4.91
N GLN A 37 17.03 30.54 5.23
CA GLN A 37 16.38 31.03 6.46
C GLN A 37 17.08 30.48 7.71
N LEU A 38 17.49 29.21 7.69
CA LEU A 38 18.20 28.61 8.81
C LEU A 38 19.53 29.33 9.09
N VAL A 39 20.28 29.69 8.05
CA VAL A 39 21.54 30.44 8.21
C VAL A 39 21.30 31.87 8.67
N GLU A 40 20.26 32.53 8.17
CA GLU A 40 19.85 33.85 8.65
C GLU A 40 19.53 33.84 10.14
N HIS A 41 18.73 32.87 10.59
CA HIS A 41 18.45 32.68 12.01
C HIS A 41 19.68 32.27 12.81
N LEU A 42 20.60 31.48 12.28
CA LEU A 42 21.86 31.17 12.99
C LEU A 42 22.72 32.40 13.18
N ASN A 43 22.74 33.34 12.24
CA ASN A 43 23.50 34.58 12.38
C ASN A 43 22.87 35.51 13.43
N GLY A 44 21.54 35.54 13.56
CA GLY A 44 20.82 36.47 14.44
C GLY A 44 20.33 35.92 15.79
N ASN A 45 20.13 34.61 15.91
CA ASN A 45 19.49 33.99 17.08
C ASN A 45 20.51 33.29 17.99
N ILE A 46 20.74 33.89 19.16
CA ILE A 46 21.66 33.35 20.17
C ILE A 46 21.25 31.97 20.69
N HIS A 47 19.95 31.65 20.78
CA HIS A 47 19.49 30.34 21.23
C HIS A 47 19.88 29.23 20.26
N TYR A 48 19.82 29.51 18.95
CA TYR A 48 20.21 28.54 17.93
C TYR A 48 21.73 28.34 17.91
N GLN A 49 22.49 29.41 18.14
CA GLN A 49 23.94 29.36 18.31
C GLN A 49 24.34 28.51 19.52
N ILE A 50 23.73 28.75 20.69
CA ILE A 50 23.95 27.97 21.91
C ILE A 50 23.59 26.51 21.70
N PHE A 51 22.43 26.22 21.10
CA PHE A 51 22.01 24.85 20.80
C PHE A 51 23.00 24.10 19.90
N CYS A 52 23.54 24.78 18.89
CA CYS A 52 24.55 24.21 18.01
C CYS A 52 25.95 24.21 18.62
N GLY A 53 26.17 24.83 19.79
CA GLY A 53 27.50 24.99 20.39
C GLY A 53 28.45 25.82 19.53
N ILE A 54 27.94 26.79 18.77
CA ILE A 54 28.72 27.70 17.94
C ILE A 54 28.53 29.13 18.42
N MET A 55 29.52 29.98 18.20
CA MET A 55 29.40 31.43 18.44
C MET A 55 29.80 32.16 17.15
N ILE A 56 28.84 32.85 16.55
CA ILE A 56 29.05 33.60 15.32
C ILE A 56 29.10 35.09 15.69
N PRO A 57 30.26 35.75 15.58
CA PRO A 57 30.33 37.17 15.86
C PRO A 57 29.56 37.97 14.81
N PRO A 58 28.83 39.05 15.18
CA PRO A 58 28.05 39.85 14.23
C PRO A 58 28.88 40.45 13.08
N SER A 59 30.19 40.63 13.29
CA SER A 59 31.13 41.14 12.29
C SER A 59 31.50 40.12 11.20
N LEU A 60 31.28 38.82 11.41
CA LEU A 60 31.62 37.75 10.46
C LEU A 60 30.47 36.75 10.29
N PRO A 61 29.31 37.19 9.76
CA PRO A 61 28.17 36.32 9.55
C PRO A 61 28.46 35.22 8.51
N ILE A 62 27.71 34.13 8.59
CA ILE A 62 27.72 33.07 7.59
C ILE A 62 26.91 33.56 6.38
N THR A 63 27.59 33.76 5.25
CA THR A 63 26.97 34.20 4.00
C THR A 63 26.59 33.04 3.08
N ASN A 64 27.33 31.92 3.16
CA ASN A 64 27.10 30.76 2.31
C ASN A 64 26.05 29.82 2.91
N PHE A 65 24.79 29.95 2.49
CA PHE A 65 23.71 29.07 2.95
C PHE A 65 23.87 27.60 2.52
N LYS A 66 24.64 27.32 1.45
CA LYS A 66 24.88 25.94 0.98
C LYS A 66 25.67 25.09 1.97
N ILE A 67 26.25 25.71 3.01
CA ILE A 67 26.94 24.99 4.08
C ILE A 67 26.04 23.96 4.78
N VAL A 68 24.74 24.24 4.91
CA VAL A 68 23.76 23.33 5.51
C VAL A 68 23.63 22.06 4.67
N SER A 69 23.50 22.20 3.35
CA SER A 69 23.42 21.08 2.41
C SER A 69 24.75 20.30 2.34
N ALA A 70 25.89 21.00 2.35
CA ALA A 70 27.20 20.35 2.38
C ALA A 70 27.40 19.49 3.65
N ILE A 71 27.00 20.01 4.82
CA ILE A 71 27.03 19.25 6.08
C ILE A 71 26.10 18.04 6.01
N ARG A 72 24.89 18.21 5.45
CA ARG A 72 23.93 17.11 5.29
C ARG A 72 24.50 15.98 4.43
N ASN A 73 25.13 16.31 3.30
CA ASN A 73 25.74 15.32 2.42
C ASN A 73 26.96 14.65 3.07
N GLU A 74 27.76 15.39 3.83
CA GLU A 74 28.87 14.82 4.60
C GLU A 74 28.37 13.79 5.62
N ILE A 75 27.31 14.12 6.37
CA ILE A 75 26.69 13.19 7.32
C ILE A 75 26.10 11.98 6.59
N ALA A 76 25.31 12.20 5.53
CA ALA A 76 24.67 11.12 4.78
C ALA A 76 25.68 10.11 4.21
N SER A 77 26.87 10.55 3.80
CA SER A 77 27.92 9.65 3.28
C SER A 77 28.59 8.77 4.35
N ARG A 78 28.41 9.07 5.64
CA ARG A 78 29.13 8.43 6.75
C ARG A 78 28.21 7.81 7.80
N LEU A 79 26.96 8.23 7.84
CA LEU A 79 25.99 7.80 8.83
C LEU A 79 25.43 6.44 8.43
N ASP A 80 25.78 5.43 9.19
CA ASP A 80 25.04 4.18 9.20
C ASP A 80 23.79 4.35 10.07
N ILE A 81 22.62 4.27 9.44
CA ILE A 81 21.33 4.51 10.11
C ILE A 81 21.04 3.41 11.11
N ASP A 82 21.33 2.15 10.80
CA ASP A 82 20.97 1.01 11.65
C ASP A 82 21.80 1.06 12.95
N SER A 83 23.12 1.19 12.83
CA SER A 83 24.02 1.36 13.98
C SER A 83 23.68 2.60 14.81
N PHE A 84 23.28 3.71 14.17
CA PHE A 84 22.90 4.92 14.87
C PHE A 84 21.57 4.78 15.62
N GLN A 85 20.59 4.09 15.03
CA GLN A 85 19.31 3.79 15.66
C GLN A 85 19.48 2.90 16.89
N GLU A 86 20.34 1.89 16.85
CA GLU A 86 20.64 1.04 18.02
C GLU A 86 21.21 1.84 19.19
N LEU A 87 22.12 2.78 18.90
CA LEU A 87 22.71 3.66 19.92
C LEU A 87 21.64 4.59 20.53
N LEU A 88 20.81 5.19 19.69
CA LEU A 88 19.70 6.02 20.16
C LEU A 88 18.72 5.19 21.00
N ALA A 89 18.30 4.03 20.51
CA ALA A 89 17.41 3.15 21.25
C ALA A 89 17.99 2.79 22.62
N SER A 90 19.28 2.45 22.69
CA SER A 90 19.97 2.13 23.95
C SER A 90 20.02 3.31 24.93
N HIS A 91 20.28 4.53 24.42
CA HIS A 91 20.35 5.74 25.24
C HIS A 91 18.96 6.17 25.76
N TRP A 92 17.94 6.05 24.92
CA TRP A 92 16.58 6.50 25.24
C TRP A 92 15.77 5.45 26.02
N LYS A 93 16.18 4.17 26.01
CA LYS A 93 15.51 3.06 26.70
C LYS A 93 15.13 3.33 28.16
N PRO A 94 15.98 3.95 29.01
CA PRO A 94 15.61 4.24 30.41
C PRO A 94 14.52 5.31 30.57
N TYR A 95 14.22 6.08 29.52
CA TYR A 95 13.27 7.18 29.52
C TYR A 95 11.95 6.84 28.80
N LEU A 96 11.79 5.61 28.31
CA LEU A 96 10.63 5.16 27.56
C LEU A 96 9.75 4.21 28.39
N ASP A 97 8.46 4.48 28.41
CA ASP A 97 7.44 3.59 28.96
C ASP A 97 6.90 2.63 27.89
N ASN A 98 6.38 1.46 28.31
CA ASN A 98 5.72 0.49 27.43
C ASN A 98 6.57 -0.09 26.29
N LEU A 99 7.78 -0.58 26.58
CA LEU A 99 8.70 -1.23 25.62
C LEU A 99 8.12 -2.43 24.85
N HIS A 100 6.98 -2.97 25.27
CA HIS A 100 6.27 -4.06 24.60
C HIS A 100 5.33 -3.59 23.48
N VAL A 101 5.07 -2.28 23.38
CA VAL A 101 4.16 -1.69 22.39
C VAL A 101 4.99 -1.05 21.29
N CYS A 102 4.83 -1.54 20.06
CA CYS A 102 5.35 -0.88 18.86
C CYS A 102 4.20 -0.19 18.15
N MET A 103 4.18 1.15 18.17
CA MET A 103 3.28 1.94 17.34
C MET A 103 4.00 2.31 16.06
N THR A 104 3.55 1.76 14.95
CA THR A 104 4.05 2.10 13.62
C THR A 104 2.92 2.76 12.84
N ASP A 105 3.18 3.94 12.28
CA ASP A 105 2.23 4.57 11.36
C ASP A 105 1.98 3.64 10.16
N ALA A 106 0.73 3.22 9.98
CA ALA A 106 0.33 2.49 8.79
C ALA A 106 0.34 3.45 7.60
N THR A 107 1.43 3.44 6.81
CA THR A 107 1.49 4.15 5.53
C THR A 107 0.48 3.54 4.56
N CYS A 108 -0.72 4.11 4.52
CA CYS A 108 -1.77 3.71 3.59
C CYS A 108 -1.46 4.26 2.20
N TYR A 109 -0.97 3.42 1.30
CA TYR A 109 -0.95 3.75 -0.13
C TYR A 109 -2.30 3.45 -0.77
N GLU A 110 -2.83 4.39 -1.55
CA GLU A 110 -4.03 4.17 -2.34
C GLU A 110 -3.78 3.05 -3.36
N SER A 111 -4.24 1.85 -3.03
CA SER A 111 -4.46 0.84 -4.05
C SER A 111 -5.63 1.33 -4.89
N HIS A 112 -5.38 1.75 -6.15
CA HIS A 112 -6.41 2.13 -7.14
C HIS A 112 -7.39 0.96 -7.40
N MET A 113 -8.25 0.72 -6.42
CA MET A 113 -9.16 -0.41 -6.33
C MET A 113 -10.53 0.17 -6.02
N ARG A 114 -11.52 -0.28 -6.77
CA ARG A 114 -12.91 0.13 -6.55
C ARG A 114 -13.38 -0.38 -5.19
N PHE A 115 -14.29 0.38 -4.55
CA PHE A 115 -14.91 -0.03 -3.29
C PHE A 115 -15.52 -1.45 -3.40
N PRO A 116 -15.07 -2.40 -2.55
CA PRO A 116 -15.35 -3.81 -2.72
C PRO A 116 -16.76 -4.16 -2.23
N THR A 117 -17.55 -4.76 -3.13
CA THR A 117 -18.90 -5.25 -2.80
C THR A 117 -19.10 -6.62 -3.44
N ASP A 118 -19.73 -7.56 -2.74
CA ASP A 118 -20.01 -8.93 -3.22
C ASP A 118 -20.58 -8.94 -4.64
N MET A 119 -21.55 -8.06 -4.91
CA MET A 119 -22.21 -7.98 -6.21
C MET A 119 -21.26 -7.65 -7.35
N LYS A 120 -20.28 -6.77 -7.11
CA LYS A 120 -19.29 -6.41 -8.13
C LYS A 120 -18.27 -7.53 -8.31
N LEU A 121 -17.78 -8.10 -7.20
CA LEU A 121 -16.82 -9.21 -7.23
C LEU A 121 -17.39 -10.44 -7.95
N LEU A 122 -18.65 -10.79 -7.66
CA LEU A 122 -19.39 -11.83 -8.36
C LEU A 122 -19.57 -11.50 -9.84
N TRP A 123 -19.90 -10.25 -10.18
CA TRP A 123 -20.06 -9.84 -11.58
C TRP A 123 -18.74 -9.92 -12.36
N GLU A 124 -17.64 -9.41 -11.80
CA GLU A 124 -16.30 -9.48 -12.40
C GLU A 124 -15.88 -10.94 -12.63
N SER A 125 -16.16 -11.82 -11.66
CA SER A 125 -15.90 -13.26 -11.77
C SER A 125 -16.72 -13.92 -12.89
N LEU A 126 -18.02 -13.61 -12.96
CA LEU A 126 -18.93 -14.10 -13.99
C LEU A 126 -18.52 -13.64 -15.39
N GLU A 127 -18.26 -12.35 -15.53
CA GLU A 127 -17.93 -11.73 -16.80
C GLU A 127 -16.58 -12.26 -17.32
N TRP A 128 -15.58 -12.36 -16.46
CA TRP A 128 -14.29 -12.94 -16.81
C TRP A 128 -14.44 -14.39 -17.28
N LEU A 129 -15.14 -15.22 -16.51
CA LEU A 129 -15.30 -16.64 -16.82
C LEU A 129 -16.13 -16.86 -18.10
N TYR A 130 -17.21 -16.10 -18.28
CA TYR A 130 -18.04 -16.18 -19.48
C TYR A 130 -17.28 -15.79 -20.76
N ARG A 131 -16.48 -14.72 -20.70
CA ARG A 131 -15.63 -14.30 -21.84
C ARG A 131 -14.65 -15.41 -22.24
N HIS A 132 -14.03 -16.07 -21.27
CA HIS A 132 -13.12 -17.19 -21.54
C HIS A 132 -13.83 -18.42 -22.10
N ILE A 133 -15.01 -18.79 -21.57
CA ILE A 133 -15.81 -19.87 -22.16
C ILE A 133 -16.15 -19.54 -23.61
N CYS A 134 -16.57 -18.31 -23.91
CA CYS A 134 -16.87 -17.89 -25.28
C CYS A 134 -15.65 -17.96 -26.20
N ARG A 135 -14.46 -17.59 -25.69
CA ARG A 135 -13.20 -17.67 -26.41
C ARG A 135 -12.82 -19.12 -26.69
N HIS A 136 -12.79 -19.98 -25.68
CA HIS A 136 -12.46 -21.39 -25.85
C HIS A 136 -13.41 -22.09 -26.83
N CYS A 137 -14.72 -21.82 -26.73
CA CYS A 137 -15.67 -22.40 -27.68
C CYS A 137 -15.41 -21.95 -29.12
N ARG A 138 -14.96 -20.72 -29.33
CA ARG A 138 -14.60 -20.21 -30.66
C ARG A 138 -13.32 -20.84 -31.19
N GLU A 139 -12.28 -20.93 -30.35
CA GLU A 139 -10.99 -21.55 -30.70
C GLU A 139 -11.13 -23.04 -31.02
N LEU A 140 -12.00 -23.75 -30.30
CA LEU A 140 -12.27 -25.17 -30.49
C LEU A 140 -13.33 -25.47 -31.57
N GLY A 141 -14.02 -24.44 -32.09
CA GLY A 141 -15.14 -24.62 -33.03
C GLY A 141 -16.37 -25.32 -32.45
N ILE A 142 -16.51 -25.41 -31.11
CA ILE A 142 -17.62 -26.11 -30.45
C ILE A 142 -18.81 -25.19 -30.19
N ARG A 143 -20.00 -25.79 -30.11
CA ARG A 143 -21.22 -25.08 -29.72
C ARG A 143 -21.11 -24.58 -28.28
N ARG A 144 -21.38 -23.29 -28.08
CA ARG A 144 -21.40 -22.67 -26.74
C ARG A 144 -22.43 -23.34 -25.82
N PRO A 145 -22.04 -23.78 -24.61
CA PRO A 145 -22.97 -24.33 -23.63
C PRO A 145 -24.07 -23.34 -23.26
N ARG A 146 -25.32 -23.83 -23.18
CA ARG A 146 -26.47 -22.97 -22.84
C ARG A 146 -26.44 -22.53 -21.38
N ASN A 147 -26.47 -21.22 -21.14
CA ASN A 147 -26.56 -20.63 -19.80
C ASN A 147 -27.45 -19.38 -19.79
N LYS A 148 -27.74 -18.85 -18.59
CA LYS A 148 -28.59 -17.67 -18.39
C LYS A 148 -27.79 -16.36 -18.29
N TYR A 149 -26.56 -16.31 -18.82
CA TYR A 149 -25.67 -15.15 -18.66
C TYR A 149 -26.34 -13.84 -19.11
N ARG A 150 -26.90 -13.81 -20.33
CA ARG A 150 -27.55 -12.61 -20.88
C ARG A 150 -28.67 -12.07 -19.98
N ASN A 151 -29.53 -12.96 -19.48
CA ASN A 151 -30.63 -12.58 -18.58
C ASN A 151 -30.14 -12.06 -17.22
N VAL A 152 -29.06 -12.63 -16.68
CA VAL A 152 -28.42 -12.13 -15.44
C VAL A 152 -27.71 -10.80 -15.71
N ALA A 153 -27.07 -10.64 -16.87
CA ALA A 153 -26.40 -9.41 -17.29
C ALA A 153 -27.38 -8.23 -17.38
N GLU A 154 -28.52 -8.42 -18.04
CA GLU A 154 -29.59 -7.42 -18.13
C GLU A 154 -30.14 -7.07 -16.73
N SER A 155 -30.33 -8.08 -15.87
CA SER A 155 -30.78 -7.88 -14.49
C SER A 155 -29.76 -7.12 -13.64
N TYR A 156 -28.47 -7.39 -13.81
CA TYR A 156 -27.37 -6.71 -13.14
C TYR A 156 -27.21 -5.28 -13.61
N LEU A 157 -27.30 -5.02 -14.92
CA LEU A 157 -27.29 -3.67 -15.48
C LEU A 157 -28.47 -2.84 -14.93
N SER A 158 -29.68 -3.42 -14.93
CA SER A 158 -30.86 -2.80 -14.30
C SER A 158 -30.64 -2.51 -12.81
N TYR A 159 -29.99 -3.42 -12.08
CA TYR A 159 -29.63 -3.23 -10.67
C TYR A 159 -28.60 -2.10 -10.46
N CYS A 160 -27.58 -2.00 -11.31
CA CYS A 160 -26.56 -0.97 -11.26
C CYS A 160 -27.12 0.44 -11.49
N LYS A 161 -28.09 0.58 -12.41
CA LYS A 161 -28.75 1.85 -12.74
C LYS A 161 -29.66 2.39 -11.62
N LYS A 162 -29.98 1.60 -10.59
CA LYS A 162 -30.84 2.06 -9.49
C LYS A 162 -30.09 2.90 -8.47
N ARG A 163 -30.63 4.10 -8.18
CA ARG A 163 -30.15 5.00 -7.12
C ARG A 163 -30.24 4.37 -5.72
N LYS A 164 -31.35 3.70 -5.40
CA LYS A 164 -31.55 2.97 -4.13
C LYS A 164 -31.81 1.49 -4.40
N ARG A 165 -31.15 0.62 -3.64
CA ARG A 165 -31.18 -0.84 -3.83
C ARG A 165 -31.90 -1.49 -2.65
N ARG A 166 -33.02 -2.18 -2.93
CA ARG A 166 -33.76 -2.95 -1.92
C ARG A 166 -32.97 -4.20 -1.53
N ALA A 167 -32.91 -4.51 -0.24
CA ALA A 167 -32.18 -5.68 0.28
C ALA A 167 -32.69 -7.00 -0.32
N SER A 168 -34.01 -7.18 -0.44
CA SER A 168 -34.64 -8.36 -1.03
C SER A 168 -34.22 -8.59 -2.49
N ARG A 169 -34.23 -7.53 -3.32
CA ARG A 169 -33.79 -7.59 -4.72
C ARG A 169 -32.30 -7.87 -4.84
N THR A 170 -31.50 -7.32 -3.93
CA THR A 170 -30.06 -7.59 -3.82
C THR A 170 -29.82 -9.06 -3.51
N ARG A 171 -30.46 -9.60 -2.48
CA ARG A 171 -30.35 -11.03 -2.11
C ARG A 171 -30.79 -11.95 -3.25
N MET A 172 -31.89 -11.64 -3.95
CA MET A 172 -32.38 -12.40 -5.10
C MET A 172 -31.38 -12.41 -6.27
N LEU A 173 -30.82 -11.24 -6.63
CA LEU A 173 -29.84 -11.17 -7.70
C LEU A 173 -28.52 -11.86 -7.31
N LYS A 174 -28.07 -11.72 -6.05
CA LYS A 174 -26.87 -12.40 -5.52
C LYS A 174 -27.00 -13.92 -5.66
N ARG A 175 -28.16 -14.48 -5.28
CA ARG A 175 -28.47 -15.91 -5.47
C ARG A 175 -28.38 -16.34 -6.93
N ARG A 176 -28.94 -15.54 -7.85
CA ARG A 176 -28.90 -15.83 -9.30
C ARG A 176 -27.47 -15.80 -9.84
N MET A 177 -26.65 -14.86 -9.37
CA MET A 177 -25.24 -14.74 -9.77
C MET A 177 -24.39 -15.90 -9.25
N ILE A 178 -24.56 -16.30 -7.98
CA ILE A 178 -23.87 -17.48 -7.40
C ILE A 178 -24.18 -18.75 -8.19
N LYS A 179 -25.47 -19.03 -8.44
CA LYS A 179 -25.89 -20.20 -9.24
C LYS A 179 -25.36 -20.17 -10.67
N LEU A 180 -25.29 -18.98 -11.29
CA LEU A 180 -24.71 -18.85 -12.62
C LEU A 180 -23.20 -19.09 -12.60
N LEU A 181 -22.48 -18.59 -11.59
CA LEU A 181 -21.03 -18.74 -11.48
C LEU A 181 -20.66 -20.21 -11.32
N GLU A 182 -21.38 -20.93 -10.46
CA GLU A 182 -21.26 -22.39 -10.30
C GLU A 182 -21.50 -23.14 -11.62
N LYS A 183 -22.56 -22.76 -12.35
CA LYS A 183 -22.84 -23.36 -13.65
C LYS A 183 -21.74 -23.07 -14.68
N LEU A 184 -21.23 -21.85 -14.73
CA LEU A 184 -20.14 -21.49 -15.65
C LEU A 184 -18.85 -22.22 -15.32
N LEU A 185 -18.53 -22.40 -14.03
CA LEU A 185 -17.36 -23.19 -13.62
C LEU A 185 -17.50 -24.64 -14.07
N SER A 186 -18.67 -25.25 -13.85
CA SER A 186 -18.97 -26.61 -14.31
C SER A 186 -18.84 -26.73 -15.83
N GLN A 187 -19.35 -25.75 -16.59
CA GLN A 187 -19.24 -25.73 -18.06
C GLN A 187 -17.79 -25.58 -18.53
N ARG A 188 -17.02 -24.70 -17.89
CA ARG A 188 -15.60 -24.52 -18.19
C ARG A 188 -14.82 -25.79 -17.88
N ASP A 189 -15.12 -26.47 -16.78
CA ASP A 189 -14.44 -27.69 -16.38
C ASP A 189 -14.77 -28.85 -17.31
N GLY A 190 -16.01 -28.96 -17.80
CA GLY A 190 -16.37 -29.90 -18.87
C GLY A 190 -15.58 -29.67 -20.15
N ILE A 191 -15.54 -28.41 -20.64
CA ILE A 191 -14.75 -28.06 -21.84
C ILE A 191 -13.26 -28.39 -21.63
N HIS A 192 -12.72 -28.08 -20.46
CA HIS A 192 -11.31 -28.35 -20.15
C HIS A 192 -11.02 -29.85 -20.02
N SER A 193 -11.96 -30.65 -19.53
CA SER A 193 -11.81 -32.10 -19.44
C SER A 193 -11.73 -32.75 -20.83
N GLU A 194 -12.52 -32.26 -21.79
CA GLU A 194 -12.58 -32.82 -23.15
C GLU A 194 -11.48 -32.26 -24.06
N TYR A 195 -11.19 -30.96 -23.95
CA TYR A 195 -10.35 -30.23 -24.91
C TYR A 195 -9.13 -29.55 -24.27
N GLY A 196 -8.83 -29.84 -23.01
CA GLY A 196 -7.78 -29.15 -22.24
C GLY A 196 -6.40 -29.21 -22.90
N ALA A 197 -6.08 -30.30 -23.59
CA ALA A 197 -4.81 -30.47 -24.31
C ALA A 197 -4.66 -29.51 -25.51
N LEU A 198 -5.77 -29.06 -26.10
CA LEU A 198 -5.79 -28.15 -27.23
C LEU A 198 -5.76 -26.67 -26.81
N LEU A 199 -6.00 -26.38 -25.53
CA LEU A 199 -6.06 -25.02 -24.99
C LEU A 199 -4.77 -24.69 -24.22
N ARG A 200 -4.14 -23.58 -24.59
CA ARG A 200 -2.98 -23.05 -23.85
C ARG A 200 -3.44 -22.04 -22.80
N TYR A 201 -3.06 -22.25 -21.55
CA TYR A 201 -3.36 -21.35 -20.44
C TYR A 201 -2.10 -20.69 -19.92
N THR A 202 -2.20 -19.41 -19.54
CA THR A 202 -1.15 -18.72 -18.80
C THR A 202 -1.22 -19.08 -17.32
N GLN A 203 -0.11 -18.90 -16.59
CA GLN A 203 -0.09 -19.08 -15.14
C GLN A 203 -1.11 -18.16 -14.44
N ASP A 204 -1.25 -16.92 -14.92
CA ASP A 204 -2.23 -15.96 -14.42
C ASP A 204 -3.68 -16.42 -14.63
N TYR A 205 -3.96 -17.11 -15.73
CA TYR A 205 -5.28 -17.70 -15.96
C TYR A 205 -5.62 -18.71 -14.87
N HIS A 206 -4.70 -19.65 -14.57
CA HIS A 206 -4.91 -20.66 -13.53
C HIS A 206 -5.04 -20.04 -12.15
N LYS A 207 -4.21 -19.05 -11.84
CA LYS A 207 -4.25 -18.30 -10.59
C LYS A 207 -5.60 -17.61 -10.41
N ARG A 208 -6.07 -16.89 -11.43
CA ARG A 208 -7.35 -16.18 -11.41
C ARG A 208 -8.55 -17.13 -11.34
N LEU A 209 -8.49 -18.26 -12.03
CA LEU A 209 -9.52 -19.31 -11.93
C LEU A 209 -9.60 -19.89 -10.51
N SER A 210 -8.46 -20.17 -9.89
CA SER A 210 -8.39 -20.63 -8.50
C SER A 210 -8.98 -19.61 -7.53
N ILE A 211 -8.67 -18.33 -7.72
CA ILE A 211 -9.26 -17.22 -6.94
C ILE A 211 -10.78 -17.16 -7.13
N ILE A 212 -11.29 -17.28 -8.36
CA ILE A 212 -12.73 -17.28 -8.64
C ILE A 212 -13.44 -18.48 -7.97
N ARG A 213 -12.81 -19.66 -7.95
CA ARG A 213 -13.34 -20.83 -7.21
C ARG A 213 -13.43 -20.53 -5.71
N LYS A 214 -12.40 -19.91 -5.13
CA LYS A 214 -12.44 -19.46 -3.72
C LYS A 214 -13.54 -18.42 -3.47
N VAL A 215 -13.70 -17.44 -4.38
CA VAL A 215 -14.78 -16.45 -4.30
C VAL A 215 -16.15 -17.15 -4.29
N LEU A 216 -16.38 -18.17 -5.11
CA LEU A 216 -17.65 -18.90 -5.10
C LEU A 216 -17.93 -19.53 -3.73
N VAL A 217 -16.93 -20.17 -3.12
CA VAL A 217 -17.06 -20.78 -1.78
C VAL A 217 -17.40 -19.71 -0.74
N GLN A 218 -16.61 -18.64 -0.67
CA GLN A 218 -16.83 -17.54 0.27
C GLN A 218 -18.20 -16.89 0.09
N GLU A 219 -18.64 -16.69 -1.15
CA GLU A 219 -19.94 -16.06 -1.45
C GLU A 219 -21.13 -16.95 -1.10
N LYS A 220 -20.99 -18.28 -1.19
CA LYS A 220 -22.00 -19.25 -0.71
C LYS A 220 -22.12 -19.21 0.81
N GLU A 221 -20.99 -19.30 1.51
CA GLU A 221 -20.95 -19.23 2.98
C GLU A 221 -21.54 -17.92 3.51
N MET A 222 -21.16 -16.79 2.92
CA MET A 222 -21.72 -15.47 3.26
C MET A 222 -23.20 -15.36 2.91
N PHE A 223 -23.68 -16.03 1.85
CA PHE A 223 -25.11 -16.02 1.51
C PHE A 223 -25.96 -16.78 2.54
N GLU A 224 -25.38 -17.83 3.13
CA GLU A 224 -25.94 -18.61 4.25
C GLU A 224 -25.82 -17.90 5.61
N GLY A 225 -25.03 -16.82 5.70
CA GLY A 225 -24.85 -16.05 6.93
C GLY A 225 -23.65 -16.48 7.79
N ARG A 226 -22.76 -17.33 7.25
CA ARG A 226 -21.52 -17.72 7.92
C ARG A 226 -20.48 -16.60 7.82
N LYS A 227 -19.64 -16.48 8.85
CA LYS A 227 -18.51 -15.55 8.85
C LYS A 227 -17.34 -16.17 8.08
N VAL A 228 -16.74 -15.39 7.19
CA VAL A 228 -15.62 -15.80 6.34
C VAL A 228 -14.38 -14.99 6.71
N SER A 229 -13.29 -15.66 7.11
CA SER A 229 -11.96 -15.06 7.25
C SER A 229 -11.29 -14.92 5.88
N ASP A 230 -10.33 -14.01 5.74
CA ASP A 230 -9.57 -13.80 4.50
C ASP A 230 -10.42 -13.56 3.25
N ARG A 231 -11.40 -12.67 3.39
CA ARG A 231 -12.32 -12.34 2.30
C ARG A 231 -11.56 -11.73 1.11
N ILE A 232 -11.77 -12.34 -0.06
CA ILE A 232 -11.28 -11.81 -1.32
C ILE A 232 -12.14 -10.61 -1.69
N VAL A 233 -11.49 -9.49 -2.03
CA VAL A 233 -12.16 -8.23 -2.40
C VAL A 233 -12.01 -7.85 -3.87
N SER A 234 -11.00 -8.43 -4.53
CA SER A 234 -10.70 -8.23 -5.95
C SER A 234 -10.09 -9.50 -6.50
N ILE A 235 -10.52 -9.90 -7.72
CA ILE A 235 -9.91 -11.03 -8.43
C ILE A 235 -8.51 -10.69 -8.99
N ASP A 236 -8.24 -9.41 -9.26
CA ASP A 236 -6.93 -8.94 -9.73
C ASP A 236 -5.96 -8.69 -8.58
N ARG A 237 -6.45 -8.14 -7.46
CA ARG A 237 -5.68 -7.84 -6.24
C ARG A 237 -6.12 -8.69 -5.05
N HIS A 238 -6.10 -10.01 -5.22
CA HIS A 238 -6.56 -10.99 -4.23
C HIS A 238 -5.77 -10.98 -2.90
N TYR A 239 -4.58 -10.39 -2.87
CA TYR A 239 -3.75 -10.24 -1.66
C TYR A 239 -4.17 -9.06 -0.78
N VAL A 240 -4.96 -8.12 -1.30
CA VAL A 240 -5.43 -6.97 -0.53
C VAL A 240 -6.48 -7.43 0.48
N ARG A 241 -6.43 -6.88 1.68
CA ARG A 241 -7.38 -7.15 2.75
C ARG A 241 -8.13 -5.88 3.12
N PRO A 242 -9.47 -5.91 3.21
CA PRO A 242 -10.22 -4.74 3.67
C PRO A 242 -10.03 -4.59 5.18
N ILE A 243 -9.58 -3.41 5.60
CA ILE A 243 -9.57 -3.02 7.01
C ILE A 243 -10.85 -2.24 7.28
N VAL A 244 -11.54 -2.58 8.36
CA VAL A 244 -12.67 -1.77 8.84
C VAL A 244 -12.07 -0.46 9.33
N ARG A 245 -12.33 0.64 8.62
CA ARG A 245 -11.99 1.97 9.13
C ARG A 245 -12.77 2.14 10.43
N GLY A 246 -12.06 2.13 11.56
CA GLY A 246 -12.64 2.48 12.85
C GLY A 246 -13.34 3.81 12.70
N LYS A 247 -14.59 3.89 13.16
CA LYS A 247 -15.18 5.20 13.43
C LYS A 247 -14.44 5.72 14.65
N GLU A 248 -13.72 6.82 14.48
CA GLU A 248 -13.58 7.81 15.54
C GLU A 248 -14.97 8.33 15.92
#